data_AF-A0A945A2Z6-F1
#
_entry.id   AF-A0A945A2Z6-F1
#
_cell.length_a   1.000
_cell.length_b   1.000
_cell.length_c   1.000
_cell.angle_alpha   90.00
_cell.angle_beta   90.00
_cell.angle_gamma   90.00
#
_symmetry.space_group_name_H-M   'P 1'
#
loop_
_entity.id
_entity.type
_entity.pdbx_description
1 polymer ?
#
loop_
_entity_poly.entity_id
_entity_poly.type
_entity_poly.pdbx_seq_one_letter_code
_entity_poly.pdbx_strand_id
1 'polypeptide(L)'
;MDSGSVAWMLMASALVLFMTPGLAFFYGGLVRGKNVVSTVMYSFVSMGVVSIVWVLWGYSLAFGEGGAFIGNFDFVGFKDVSSDPED
;
A
#
# COMPACT_ATOMS: atom_id res chain seq x y z
N MET A 1 13.42 -15.41 10.09
CA MET A 1 13.26 -15.22 8.62
C MET A 1 14.63 -15.23 7.94
N ASP A 2 14.77 -15.78 6.73
CA ASP A 2 16.03 -15.71 5.98
C ASP A 2 16.24 -14.30 5.38
N SER A 3 17.47 -13.76 5.45
CA SER A 3 17.78 -12.39 5.01
C SER A 3 17.55 -12.19 3.51
N GLY A 4 17.75 -13.23 2.69
CA GLY A 4 17.45 -13.22 1.27
C GLY A 4 15.95 -13.08 1.00
N SER A 5 15.12 -13.75 1.81
CA SER A 5 13.66 -13.66 1.71
C SER A 5 13.14 -12.27 2.08
N VAL A 6 13.70 -11.64 3.11
CA VAL A 6 13.36 -10.26 3.51
C VAL A 6 13.75 -9.26 2.42
N ALA A 7 14.97 -9.36 1.89
CA ALA A 7 15.45 -8.49 0.82
C ALA A 7 14.56 -8.61 -0.43
N TRP A 8 14.17 -9.83 -0.79
CA TRP A 8 13.24 -10.06 -1.90
C TRP A 8 11.86 -9.46 -1.65
N MET A 9 11.28 -9.64 -0.45
CA MET A 9 9.97 -9.04 -0.13
C MET A 9 10.02 -7.52 -0.19
N LEU A 10 11.06 -6.88 0.34
CA LEU A 10 11.22 -5.42 0.26
C LEU A 10 11.34 -4.94 -1.19
N MET A 11 12.12 -5.64 -2.02
CA MET A 11 12.23 -5.31 -3.45
C MET A 11 10.91 -5.49 -4.19
N ALA A 12 10.21 -6.61 -3.95
CA ALA A 12 8.90 -6.87 -4.53
C ALA A 12 7.87 -5.79 -4.12
N SER A 13 7.82 -5.41 -2.85
CA SER A 13 6.94 -4.34 -2.36
C SER A 13 7.27 -2.99 -3.00
N ALA A 14 8.56 -2.66 -3.19
CA ALA A 14 8.96 -1.44 -3.87
C ALA A 14 8.55 -1.43 -5.36
N LEU A 15 8.65 -2.57 -6.06
CA LEU A 15 8.16 -2.70 -7.43
C LEU A 15 6.64 -2.54 -7.53
N VAL A 16 5.88 -3.10 -6.58
CA VAL A 16 4.42 -2.90 -6.50
C VAL A 16 4.06 -1.45 -6.23
N LEU A 17 4.77 -0.78 -5.31
CA LEU A 17 4.58 0.65 -5.03
C LEU A 17 4.88 1.51 -6.25
N PHE A 18 5.83 1.12 -7.09
CA PHE A 18 6.14 1.79 -8.35
C PHE A 18 5.05 1.65 -9.43
N MET A 19 4.12 0.69 -9.31
CA MET A 19 3.02 0.54 -10.27
C MET A 19 2.04 1.72 -10.23
N THR A 20 1.76 2.29 -9.06
CA THR A 20 0.80 3.41 -8.93
C THR A 20 1.25 4.69 -9.66
N PRO A 21 2.51 5.16 -9.57
CA PRO A 21 3.00 6.23 -10.45
C PRO A 21 3.14 5.76 -11.90
N GLY A 22 3.43 4.48 -12.17
CA GLY A 22 3.40 3.91 -13.51
C GLY A 22 2.04 4.08 -14.20
N LEU A 23 0.94 3.83 -13.48
CA LEU A 23 -0.42 4.09 -13.94
C LEU A 23 -0.68 5.58 -14.15
N ALA A 24 -0.16 6.44 -13.28
CA ALA A 24 -0.30 7.90 -13.40
C ALA A 24 0.27 8.40 -14.74
N PHE A 25 1.45 7.92 -15.13
CA PHE A 25 2.05 8.26 -16.42
C PHE A 25 1.32 7.60 -17.60
N PHE A 26 0.90 6.35 -17.45
CA PHE A 26 0.16 5.64 -18.49
C PHE A 26 -1.19 6.31 -18.80
N TYR A 27 -2.02 6.54 -17.78
CA TYR A 27 -3.30 7.23 -17.94
C TYR A 27 -3.12 8.73 -18.23
N GLY A 28 -2.06 9.34 -17.70
CA GLY A 28 -1.65 10.70 -18.06
C GLY A 28 -1.38 10.85 -19.56
N GLY A 29 -0.75 9.86 -20.20
CA GLY A 29 -0.50 9.85 -21.65
C GLY A 29 -1.74 9.63 -22.51
N LEU A 30 -2.82 9.05 -21.96
CA LEU A 30 -4.08 8.77 -22.67
C LEU A 30 -5.10 9.92 -22.56
N VAL A 31 -4.93 10.86 -21.62
CA VAL A 31 -5.82 12.01 -21.46
C VAL A 31 -5.35 13.22 -22.26
N ARG A 32 -6.28 14.16 -22.51
CA ARG A 32 -5.95 15.45 -23.15
C ARG A 32 -4.91 16.20 -22.30
N GLY A 33 -3.95 16.86 -22.95
CA GLY A 33 -2.85 17.62 -22.30
C GLY A 33 -3.28 18.51 -21.12
N LYS A 34 -4.42 19.19 -21.24
CA LYS A 34 -4.98 20.03 -20.16
C LYS A 34 -5.34 19.30 -18.87
N ASN A 35 -5.55 17.98 -18.92
CA ASN A 35 -5.97 17.16 -17.78
C ASN A 35 -4.83 16.28 -17.23
N VAL A 36 -3.66 16.26 -17.87
CA VAL A 36 -2.54 15.37 -17.49
C VAL A 36 -2.08 15.64 -16.07
N VAL A 37 -1.92 16.92 -15.72
CA VAL A 37 -1.49 17.34 -14.38
C VAL A 37 -2.49 16.87 -13.32
N SER A 38 -3.80 17.03 -13.58
CA SER A 38 -4.85 16.56 -12.67
C SER A 38 -4.83 15.04 -12.50
N THR A 39 -4.71 14.29 -13.59
CA THR A 39 -4.64 12.82 -13.57
C THR A 39 -3.44 12.33 -12.74
N VAL A 40 -2.27 12.92 -12.94
CA VAL A 40 -1.06 12.57 -12.17
C VAL A 40 -1.23 12.93 -10.68
N MET A 41 -1.78 14.11 -10.37
CA MET A 41 -2.02 14.53 -8.99
C MET A 41 -3.03 13.64 -8.26
N TYR A 42 -4.09 13.18 -8.93
CA TYR A 42 -5.03 12.22 -8.32
C TYR A 42 -4.34 10.92 -7.93
N SER A 43 -3.44 10.40 -8.77
CA SER A 43 -2.65 9.21 -8.44
C SER A 43 -1.75 9.43 -7.21
N PHE A 44 -1.02 10.55 -7.14
CA PHE A 44 -0.16 10.85 -5.98
C PHE A 44 -0.95 11.03 -4.67
N VAL A 45 -2.07 11.76 -4.72
CA VAL A 45 -2.94 11.92 -3.55
C VAL A 45 -3.52 10.57 -3.12
N SER A 46 -3.93 9.74 -4.08
CA SER A 46 -4.46 8.41 -3.78
C SER A 46 -3.43 7.52 -3.07
N MET A 47 -2.15 7.58 -3.46
CA MET A 47 -1.08 6.84 -2.78
C MET A 47 -0.98 7.23 -1.30
N GLY A 48 -1.06 8.54 -1.00
CA GLY A 48 -1.02 9.03 0.37
C GLY A 48 -2.23 8.60 1.19
N VAL A 49 -3.44 8.80 0.64
CA VAL A 49 -4.70 8.46 1.32
C VAL A 49 -4.79 6.96 1.58
N VAL A 50 -4.49 6.12 0.59
CA VAL A 50 -4.54 4.66 0.74
C VAL A 50 -3.52 4.19 1.77
N SER A 51 -2.31 4.76 1.80
CA SER A 51 -1.30 4.42 2.80
C SER A 51 -1.77 4.74 4.22
N ILE A 52 -2.41 5.90 4.43
CA ILE A 52 -2.97 6.28 5.74
C ILE A 52 -4.09 5.33 6.14
N VAL A 53 -5.05 5.07 5.25
CA VAL A 53 -6.17 4.14 5.51
C VAL A 53 -5.66 2.74 5.84
N TRP A 54 -4.62 2.29 5.13
CA TRP A 54 -3.99 1.00 5.37
C TRP A 54 -3.40 0.88 6.77
N VAL A 55 -2.67 1.91 7.22
CA VAL A 55 -2.07 1.93 8.57
C VAL A 55 -3.12 2.07 9.67
N LEU A 56 -4.13 2.91 9.48
CA LEU A 56 -5.14 3.16 10.52
C LEU A 56 -5.99 1.92 10.81
N TRP A 57 -6.46 1.22 9.79
CA TRP A 57 -7.31 0.03 9.99
C TRP A 57 -7.27 -0.99 8.85
N GLY A 58 -6.81 -0.61 7.65
CA GLY A 58 -6.85 -1.50 6.49
C GLY A 58 -6.06 -2.80 6.70
N TYR A 59 -4.88 -2.71 7.32
CA TYR A 59 -4.08 -3.88 7.68
C TYR A 59 -4.84 -4.81 8.65
N SER A 60 -5.41 -4.25 9.72
CA SER A 60 -6.14 -5.02 10.74
C SER A 60 -7.36 -5.73 10.16
N LEU A 61 -8.12 -5.06 9.30
CA LEU A 61 -9.31 -5.64 8.68
C LEU A 61 -8.97 -6.72 7.63
N ALA A 62 -7.76 -6.69 7.05
CA ALA A 62 -7.32 -7.64 6.03
C ALA A 62 -6.57 -8.85 6.62
N PHE A 63 -5.74 -8.64 7.65
CA PHE A 63 -4.84 -9.64 8.21
C PHE A 63 -5.13 -10.00 9.68
N GLY A 64 -6.05 -9.29 10.34
CA GLY A 64 -6.54 -9.65 11.67
C GLY A 64 -7.40 -10.91 11.66
N GLU A 65 -7.40 -11.66 12.76
CA GLU A 65 -8.27 -12.82 12.93
C GLU A 65 -9.74 -12.40 12.89
N GLY A 66 -10.57 -13.12 12.13
CA GLY A 66 -11.97 -12.74 11.98
C GLY A 66 -12.77 -13.72 11.13
N GLY A 67 -13.87 -13.22 10.57
CA GLY A 67 -14.76 -14.00 9.71
C GLY A 67 -14.24 -14.11 8.28
N ALA A 68 -14.95 -14.87 7.44
CA ALA A 68 -14.58 -15.09 6.03
C ALA A 68 -14.53 -13.82 5.16
N PHE A 69 -15.08 -12.69 5.64
CA PHE A 69 -15.20 -11.45 4.87
C PHE A 69 -14.44 -10.26 5.47
N ILE A 70 -14.17 -10.27 6.78
CA ILE A 70 -13.54 -9.15 7.49
C ILE A 70 -12.80 -9.67 8.71
N GLY A 71 -11.60 -9.13 8.93
CA GLY A 71 -10.78 -9.37 10.12
C GLY A 71 -11.32 -8.63 11.35
N ASN A 72 -10.41 -8.06 12.14
CA ASN A 72 -10.71 -7.39 13.39
C ASN A 72 -10.03 -6.00 13.49
N PHE A 73 -10.04 -5.42 14.68
CA PHE A 73 -9.42 -4.11 14.98
C PHE A 73 -8.20 -4.22 15.91
N ASP A 74 -7.59 -5.40 16.05
CA ASP A 74 -6.48 -5.63 16.98
C ASP A 74 -5.21 -4.90 16.56
N PHE A 75 -5.01 -4.75 15.24
CA PHE A 75 -3.84 -4.08 14.63
C PHE A 75 -4.13 -2.64 14.17
N VAL A 76 -5.15 -1.98 14.74
CA VAL A 76 -5.47 -0.58 14.42
C VAL A 76 -4.27 0.32 14.69
N GLY A 77 -3.95 1.19 13.73
CA GLY A 77 -2.77 2.07 13.82
C GLY A 77 -1.45 1.30 13.84
N PHE A 78 -1.41 0.07 13.30
CA PHE A 78 -0.26 -0.84 13.36
C PHE A 78 0.15 -1.22 14.81
N LYS A 79 -0.77 -1.10 15.78
CA LYS A 79 -0.52 -1.56 17.14
C LYS A 79 -0.26 -3.06 17.14
N ASP A 80 0.72 -3.52 17.93
CA ASP A 80 1.07 -4.94 18.10
C ASP A 80 1.49 -5.69 16.82
N VAL A 81 1.78 -4.97 15.73
CA VAL A 81 2.50 -5.53 14.56
C VAL A 81 3.98 -5.58 14.93
N SER A 82 4.55 -6.79 15.01
CA SER A 82 5.93 -7.02 15.41
C SER A 82 6.92 -6.11 14.68
N SER A 83 7.77 -5.43 15.45
CA SER A 83 8.96 -4.70 15.00
C SER A 83 10.26 -5.46 15.24
N ASP A 84 10.19 -6.64 15.88
CA ASP A 84 11.37 -7.40 16.29
C ASP A 84 11.61 -8.59 15.34
N PRO A 85 12.81 -8.71 14.71
CA PRO A 85 13.12 -9.82 13.82
C PRO A 85 13.43 -11.16 14.53
N GLU A 86 13.32 -11.26 15.85
CA GLU A 86 13.85 -12.39 16.66
C GLU A 86 12.81 -13.39 17.21
N ASP A 87 11.55 -13.36 16.75
CA ASP A 87 10.59 -14.47 16.97
C ASP A 87 10.19 -15.16 15.65
#